data_AF-A0A968CR23-F1
#
_entry.id   AF-A0A968CR23-F1
#
_cell.length_a   1.000
_cell.length_b   1.000
_cell.length_c   1.000
_cell.angle_alpha   90.00
_cell.angle_beta   90.00
_cell.angle_gamma   90.00
#
_symmetry.space_group_name_H-M   'P 1'
#
loop_
_entity.id
_entity.type
_entity.pdbx_description
1 polymer ?
#
loop_
_entity_poly.entity_id
_entity_poly.type
_entity_poly.pdbx_seq_one_letter_code
_entity_poly.pdbx_strand_id
1 'polypeptide(L)'
;MVGLLYLNLAEILDITRVYLNPTYLWPQIAGGAIMGVGFVIGGYCPGTSLVASAIGKIDGMLYVAGAMLGMSLYGEVYPLFQNFAQSGYLGEVTLSDWLGIRPGMVAFLVILMALGMFYGAEWLEKKFGTSQAESESPPREAEIKEDVPLSPKSETA
;
A
#
# COMPACT_ATOMS: atom_id res chain seq x y z
N MET A 1 -0.77 4.88 -11.30
CA MET A 1 -1.83 5.55 -12.08
C MET A 1 -1.32 6.37 -13.25
N VAL A 2 -0.14 7.00 -13.18
CA VAL A 2 0.45 7.73 -14.32
C VAL A 2 0.66 6.83 -15.56
N GLY A 3 1.10 5.59 -15.37
CA GLY A 3 1.24 4.61 -16.46
C GLY A 3 -0.08 4.25 -17.16
N LEU A 4 -1.19 4.17 -16.42
CA LEU A 4 -2.52 3.93 -16.99
C LEU A 4 -3.02 5.11 -17.84
N LEU A 5 -2.72 6.35 -17.41
CA LEU A 5 -3.03 7.54 -18.20
C LEU A 5 -2.20 7.60 -19.48
N TYR A 6 -0.92 7.24 -19.41
CA TYR A 6 -0.05 7.19 -20.58
C TYR A 6 -0.46 6.10 -21.58
N LEU A 7 -0.90 4.94 -21.09
CA LEU A 7 -1.43 3.85 -21.92
C LEU A 7 -2.79 4.18 -22.56
N ASN A 8 -3.62 4.98 -21.87
CA ASN A 8 -4.85 5.52 -22.43
C ASN A 8 -4.58 6.58 -23.51
N LEU A 9 -3.55 7.42 -23.34
CA LEU A 9 -3.07 8.35 -24.37
C LEU A 9 -2.47 7.64 -25.58
N ALA A 10 -1.83 6.48 -25.36
CA ALA A 10 -1.33 5.62 -26.43
C ALA A 10 -2.45 4.80 -27.12
N GLU A 11 -3.72 4.99 -26.74
CA GLU A 11 -4.91 4.32 -27.31
C GLU A 11 -4.91 2.79 -27.16
N ILE A 12 -4.01 2.24 -26.33
CA ILE A 12 -3.86 0.80 -26.06
C ILE A 12 -4.86 0.35 -25.00
N LEU A 13 -5.34 1.27 -24.13
CA LEU A 13 -6.19 0.93 -23.00
C LEU A 13 -7.28 1.98 -22.75
N ASP A 14 -8.53 1.63 -23.00
CA ASP A 14 -9.69 2.50 -22.78
C ASP A 14 -10.12 2.46 -21.31
N ILE A 15 -9.97 3.59 -20.59
CA ILE A 15 -10.29 3.66 -19.15
C ILE A 15 -11.78 3.41 -18.86
N THR A 16 -12.63 3.50 -19.87
CA THR A 16 -14.07 3.19 -19.80
C THR A 16 -14.35 1.70 -19.59
N ARG A 17 -13.37 0.83 -19.88
CA ARG A 17 -13.49 -0.63 -19.68
C ARG A 17 -12.92 -1.11 -18.34
N VAL A 18 -12.38 -0.19 -17.53
CA VAL A 18 -11.86 -0.53 -16.21
C VAL A 18 -13.05 -0.74 -15.28
N TYR A 19 -13.12 -1.91 -14.66
CA TYR A 19 -14.13 -2.21 -13.67
C TYR A 19 -13.85 -1.40 -12.40
N LEU A 20 -14.81 -0.56 -11.99
CA LEU A 20 -14.75 0.16 -10.74
C LEU A 20 -15.54 -0.60 -9.67
N ASN A 21 -14.92 -0.83 -8.53
CA ASN A 21 -15.65 -1.44 -7.43
C ASN A 21 -16.65 -0.43 -6.84
N PRO A 22 -17.93 -0.81 -6.66
CA PRO A 22 -18.91 0.06 -6.04
C PRO A 22 -18.51 0.38 -4.60
N THR A 23 -18.77 1.61 -4.20
CA THR A 23 -18.41 2.14 -2.90
C THR A 23 -19.50 1.82 -1.89
N TYR A 24 -19.13 1.03 -0.87
CA TYR A 24 -19.95 0.76 0.30
C TYR A 24 -19.27 1.40 1.51
N LEU A 25 -19.77 2.56 1.97
CA LEU A 25 -19.09 3.38 2.98
C LEU A 25 -18.85 2.63 4.29
N TRP A 26 -19.90 2.02 4.85
CA TRP A 26 -19.82 1.34 6.15
C TRP A 26 -18.86 0.16 6.18
N PRO A 27 -18.96 -0.83 5.27
CA PRO A 27 -18.03 -1.95 5.25
C PRO A 27 -16.63 -1.55 4.79
N GLN A 28 -16.46 -0.50 3.98
CA GLN A 28 -15.12 0.00 3.65
C GLN A 28 -14.42 0.63 4.85
N ILE A 29 -15.12 1.41 5.68
CA ILE A 29 -14.55 2.00 6.89
C ILE A 29 -14.20 0.89 7.90
N ALA A 30 -15.14 -0.03 8.15
CA ALA A 30 -14.92 -1.14 9.08
C ALA A 30 -13.81 -2.08 8.60
N GLY A 31 -13.84 -2.47 7.32
CA GLY A 31 -12.82 -3.32 6.71
C GLY A 31 -11.46 -2.64 6.66
N GLY A 32 -11.40 -1.35 6.33
CA GLY A 32 -10.18 -0.55 6.34
C GLY A 32 -9.57 -0.44 7.74
N ALA A 33 -10.38 -0.26 8.78
CA ALA A 33 -9.92 -0.24 10.16
C ALA A 33 -9.33 -1.59 10.58
N ILE A 34 -10.01 -2.70 10.28
CA ILE A 34 -9.53 -4.06 10.60
C ILE A 34 -8.24 -4.37 9.84
N MET A 35 -8.17 -4.03 8.55
CA MET A 35 -6.95 -4.19 7.74
C MET A 35 -5.81 -3.33 8.28
N GLY A 36 -6.09 -2.11 8.73
CA GLY A 36 -5.11 -1.22 9.36
C GLY A 36 -4.54 -1.80 10.66
N VAL A 37 -5.40 -2.38 11.51
CA VAL A 37 -4.95 -3.08 12.73
C VAL A 37 -4.07 -4.28 12.38
N GLY A 38 -4.45 -5.06 11.35
CA GLY A 38 -3.63 -6.16 10.84
C GLY A 38 -2.25 -5.70 10.35
N PHE A 39 -2.18 -4.55 9.67
CA PHE A 39 -0.92 -3.96 9.23
C PHE A 39 -0.01 -3.55 10.40
N VAL A 40 -0.57 -2.93 11.44
CA VAL A 40 0.19 -2.52 12.65
C VAL A 40 0.72 -3.74 13.41
N ILE A 41 -0.08 -4.80 13.54
CA ILE A 41 0.33 -6.02 14.26
C ILE A 41 1.34 -6.83 13.43
N GLY A 42 1.13 -6.90 12.12
CA GLY A 42 1.94 -7.74 11.22
C GLY A 42 3.21 -7.09 10.71
N GLY A 43 3.33 -5.76 10.74
CA GLY A 43 4.51 -5.04 10.25
C GLY A 43 4.77 -5.15 8.75
N TYR A 44 3.86 -5.76 7.99
CA TYR A 44 3.96 -5.96 6.55
C TYR A 44 2.72 -5.46 5.82
N CYS A 45 2.93 -4.73 4.73
CA CYS A 45 1.84 -4.43 3.80
C CYS A 45 1.59 -5.67 2.94
N PRO A 46 0.36 -5.87 2.40
CA PRO A 46 -0.01 -7.10 1.70
C PRO A 46 0.90 -7.45 0.52
N GLY A 47 1.56 -6.47 -0.10
CA GLY A 47 2.56 -6.70 -1.15
C GLY A 47 3.92 -7.12 -0.60
N THR A 48 4.42 -6.43 0.43
CA THR A 48 5.71 -6.75 1.04
C THR A 48 5.74 -8.11 1.72
N SER A 49 4.62 -8.56 2.29
CA SER A 49 4.51 -9.90 2.88
C SER A 49 4.72 -11.02 1.85
N LEU A 50 4.24 -10.83 0.61
CA LEU A 50 4.45 -11.79 -0.47
C LEU A 50 5.92 -11.87 -0.87
N VAL A 51 6.59 -10.71 -1.01
CA VAL A 51 8.03 -10.66 -1.30
C VAL A 51 8.84 -11.28 -0.16
N ALA A 52 8.52 -10.96 1.09
CA ALA A 52 9.17 -11.53 2.27
C ALA A 52 8.98 -13.05 2.35
N SER A 53 7.79 -13.55 2.00
CA SER A 53 7.50 -14.99 1.93
C SER A 53 8.32 -15.69 0.83
N ALA A 54 8.54 -15.03 -0.32
CA ALA A 54 9.33 -15.57 -1.42
C ALA A 54 10.83 -15.66 -1.08
N ILE A 55 11.33 -14.76 -0.21
CA ILE A 55 12.71 -14.78 0.31
C ILE A 55 12.87 -15.83 1.43
N GLY A 56 11.77 -16.44 1.90
CA GLY A 56 11.79 -17.43 2.97
C GLY A 56 11.80 -16.83 4.37
N LYS A 57 11.42 -15.56 4.54
CA LYS A 57 11.23 -14.98 5.89
C LYS A 57 9.99 -15.58 6.53
N ILE A 58 10.17 -16.17 7.71
CA ILE A 58 9.11 -16.83 8.48
C ILE A 58 8.00 -15.84 8.84
N ASP A 59 8.35 -14.60 9.20
CA ASP A 59 7.38 -13.55 9.54
C ASP A 59 6.45 -13.23 8.36
N GLY A 60 7.00 -13.18 7.15
CA GLY A 60 6.23 -12.97 5.92
C GLY A 60 5.31 -14.15 5.61
N MET A 61 5.80 -15.39 5.78
CA MET A 61 4.97 -16.59 5.59
C MET A 61 3.80 -16.67 6.57
N LEU A 62 4.03 -16.34 7.85
CA LEU A 62 2.97 -16.30 8.86
C LEU A 62 1.93 -15.22 8.53
N TYR A 63 2.36 -14.05 8.07
CA TYR A 63 1.44 -13.00 7.65
C TYR A 63 0.59 -13.42 6.45
N VAL A 64 1.20 -14.02 5.42
CA VAL A 64 0.45 -14.53 4.26
C VAL A 64 -0.52 -15.63 4.67
N ALA A 65 -0.11 -16.58 5.51
CA ALA A 65 -1.00 -17.62 6.01
C ALA A 65 -2.16 -17.06 6.82
N GLY A 66 -1.90 -16.10 7.71
CA GLY A 66 -2.93 -15.38 8.47
C GLY A 66 -3.90 -14.62 7.58
N ALA A 67 -3.40 -13.95 6.54
CA ALA A 67 -4.22 -13.26 5.55
C ALA A 67 -5.11 -14.25 4.78
N MET A 68 -4.57 -15.40 4.34
CA MET A 68 -5.36 -16.43 3.65
C MET A 68 -6.45 -17.00 4.56
N LEU A 69 -6.13 -17.32 5.81
CA LEU A 69 -7.12 -17.81 6.79
C LEU A 69 -8.20 -16.75 7.07
N GLY A 70 -7.80 -15.49 7.23
CA GLY A 70 -8.73 -14.37 7.42
C GLY A 70 -9.68 -14.20 6.24
N MET A 71 -9.18 -14.32 5.01
CA MET A 71 -10.00 -14.27 3.79
C MET A 71 -10.99 -15.44 3.70
N SER A 72 -10.54 -16.67 4.02
CA SER A 72 -11.42 -17.85 4.04
C SER A 72 -12.51 -17.75 5.11
N LEU A 73 -12.15 -17.33 6.33
CA LEU A 73 -13.10 -17.10 7.42
C LEU A 73 -14.10 -16.00 7.07
N TYR A 74 -13.64 -14.90 6.48
CA TYR A 74 -14.52 -13.83 6.04
C TYR A 74 -15.50 -14.31 4.96
N GLY A 75 -15.05 -15.15 4.02
CA GLY A 75 -15.92 -15.73 2.98
C GLY A 75 -17.09 -16.55 3.54
N GLU A 76 -16.86 -17.34 4.59
CA GLU A 76 -17.89 -18.13 5.28
C GLU A 76 -18.82 -17.28 6.14
N VAL A 77 -18.29 -16.23 6.76
CA VAL A 77 -19.06 -15.32 7.65
C VAL A 77 -19.82 -14.25 6.86
N TYR A 78 -19.41 -13.96 5.62
CA TYR A 78 -20.05 -13.00 4.72
C TYR A 78 -21.57 -13.17 4.55
N PRO A 79 -22.14 -14.38 4.32
CA PRO A 79 -23.59 -14.56 4.22
C PRO A 79 -24.36 -14.19 5.50
N LEU A 80 -23.72 -14.18 6.67
CA LEU A 80 -24.36 -13.73 7.91
C LEU A 80 -24.39 -12.20 8.01
N PHE A 81 -23.39 -11.52 7.44
CA PHE A 81 -23.24 -10.06 7.46
C PHE A 81 -23.73 -9.36 6.21
N GLN A 82 -24.34 -10.06 5.26
CA GLN A 82 -24.81 -9.52 3.98
C GLN A 82 -25.68 -8.25 4.12
N ASN A 83 -26.55 -8.17 5.13
CA ASN A 83 -27.37 -6.98 5.40
C ASN A 83 -26.54 -5.75 5.81
N PHE A 84 -25.42 -5.97 6.51
CA PHE A 84 -24.46 -4.93 6.89
C PHE A 84 -23.45 -4.61 5.77
N ALA A 85 -23.06 -5.61 5.00
CA ALA A 85 -22.13 -5.46 3.87
C ALA A 85 -22.76 -4.71 2.68
N GLN A 86 -24.09 -4.72 2.55
CA GLN A 86 -24.81 -3.99 1.50
C GLN A 86 -25.33 -2.63 1.96
N SER A 87 -25.21 -2.27 3.24
CA SER A 87 -25.70 -0.98 3.74
C SER A 87 -24.73 0.15 3.39
N GLY A 88 -25.27 1.25 2.86
CA GLY A 88 -24.48 2.40 2.42
C GLY A 88 -23.90 2.25 1.01
N TYR A 89 -24.67 1.68 0.08
CA TYR A 89 -24.35 1.66 -1.35
C TYR A 89 -24.39 3.09 -1.91
N LEU A 90 -23.24 3.62 -2.30
CA LEU A 90 -23.12 4.90 -3.00
C LEU A 90 -22.86 4.74 -4.51
N GLY A 91 -22.69 3.50 -4.98
CA GLY A 91 -22.34 3.20 -6.37
C GLY A 91 -20.86 3.46 -6.67
N GLU A 92 -20.51 3.51 -7.96
CA GLU A 92 -19.16 3.76 -8.45
C GLU A 92 -18.82 5.26 -8.36
N VAL A 93 -18.63 5.78 -7.15
CA VAL A 93 -18.33 7.20 -6.97
C VAL A 93 -16.87 7.47 -7.30
N THR A 94 -16.63 8.14 -8.43
CA THR A 94 -15.29 8.65 -8.74
C THR A 94 -15.11 10.09 -8.28
N LEU A 95 -13.87 10.47 -7.95
CA LEU A 95 -13.53 11.88 -7.72
C LEU A 95 -13.89 12.76 -8.93
N SER A 96 -13.83 12.20 -10.14
CA SER A 96 -14.23 12.85 -11.38
C SER A 96 -15.73 13.17 -11.42
N ASP A 97 -16.59 12.30 -10.87
CA ASP A 97 -18.04 12.54 -10.78
C ASP A 97 -18.39 13.61 -9.74
N TRP A 98 -17.69 13.64 -8.59
CA TRP A 98 -17.91 14.67 -7.57
C TRP A 98 -17.44 16.05 -8.00
N LEU A 99 -16.32 16.14 -8.74
CA LEU A 99 -15.82 17.40 -9.26
C LEU A 99 -16.45 17.80 -10.61
N GLY A 100 -17.12 16.88 -11.31
CA GLY A 100 -17.68 17.12 -12.65
C GLY A 100 -16.62 17.36 -13.74
N ILE A 101 -15.37 16.96 -13.49
CA ILE A 101 -14.20 17.28 -14.33
C ILE A 101 -13.73 16.01 -15.05
N ARG A 102 -13.22 16.17 -16.28
CA ARG A 102 -12.62 15.06 -17.04
C ARG A 102 -11.54 14.34 -16.21
N PRO A 103 -11.52 12.99 -16.18
CA PRO A 103 -10.59 12.21 -15.35
C PRO A 103 -9.11 12.57 -15.53
N GLY A 104 -8.70 12.94 -16.74
CA GLY A 104 -7.34 13.38 -17.02
C GLY A 104 -6.91 14.67 -16.30
N MET A 105 -7.84 15.61 -16.09
CA MET A 105 -7.56 16.85 -15.35
C MET A 105 -7.49 16.61 -13.84
N VAL A 106 -8.33 15.72 -13.30
CA VAL A 106 -8.25 15.34 -11.88
C VAL A 106 -6.89 14.71 -11.58
N ALA A 107 -6.43 13.80 -12.44
CA ALA A 107 -5.12 13.19 -12.28
C ALA A 107 -3.97 14.22 -12.35
N PHE A 108 -4.03 15.16 -13.29
CA PHE A 108 -3.05 16.24 -13.39
C PHE A 108 -3.00 17.10 -12.11
N LEU A 109 -4.17 17.45 -11.56
CA LEU A 109 -4.28 18.24 -10.34
C LEU A 109 -3.71 17.50 -9.12
N VAL A 110 -3.97 16.20 -9.00
CA VAL A 110 -3.40 15.37 -7.91
C VAL A 110 -1.88 15.29 -8.01
N ILE A 111 -1.32 15.16 -9.23
CA ILE A 111 0.13 15.18 -9.44
C ILE A 111 0.72 16.53 -9.00
N LEU A 112 0.07 17.63 -9.37
CA LEU A 112 0.52 18.98 -8.99
C LEU A 112 0.46 19.18 -7.47
N MET A 113 -0.60 18.70 -6.81
CA MET A 113 -0.71 18.70 -5.36
C MET A 113 0.39 17.87 -4.70
N ALA A 114 0.68 16.67 -5.22
CA ALA A 114 1.74 15.80 -4.69
C ALA A 114 3.13 16.46 -4.81
N LEU A 115 3.45 17.06 -5.96
CA LEU A 115 4.68 17.82 -6.16
C LEU A 115 4.76 19.03 -5.22
N GLY A 116 3.64 19.73 -5.01
CA GLY A 116 3.55 20.86 -4.08
C GLY A 116 3.79 20.44 -2.63
N MET A 117 3.23 19.31 -2.20
CA MET A 117 3.48 18.75 -0.87
C MET A 117 4.93 18.31 -0.70
N PHE A 118 5.53 17.68 -1.72
CA PHE A 118 6.92 17.24 -1.68
C PHE A 118 7.89 18.42 -1.58
N TYR A 119 7.66 19.46 -2.39
CA TYR A 119 8.43 20.71 -2.32
C TYR A 119 8.20 21.46 -1.00
N GLY A 120 6.97 21.43 -0.48
CA GLY A 120 6.61 21.99 0.81
C GLY A 120 7.32 21.27 1.97
N ALA A 121 7.42 19.95 1.91
CA ALA A 121 8.18 19.13 2.86
C ALA A 121 9.67 19.48 2.83
N GLU A 122 10.29 19.54 1.64
CA GLU A 122 11.69 19.97 1.52
C GLU A 122 11.92 21.40 2.03
N TRP A 123 10.96 22.32 1.82
CA TRP A 123 11.05 23.68 2.34
C TRP A 123 10.90 23.74 3.86
N LEU A 124 10.00 22.94 4.43
CA LEU A 124 9.86 22.79 5.88
C LEU A 124 11.11 22.17 6.50
N GLU A 125 11.69 21.14 5.89
CA GLU A 125 12.93 20.52 6.34
C GLU A 125 14.10 21.51 6.32
N LYS A 126 14.23 22.30 5.25
CA LYS A 126 15.24 23.35 5.15
C LYS A 126 15.06 24.47 6.19
N LYS A 127 13.83 24.70 6.66
CA LYS A 127 13.49 25.78 7.60
C LYS A 127 13.47 25.34 9.07
N PHE A 128 13.15 24.08 9.34
CA PHE A 128 12.94 23.51 10.68
C PHE A 128 13.79 22.26 10.95
N GLY A 129 14.94 22.12 10.28
CA GLY A 129 15.86 20.97 10.36
C GLY A 129 16.54 20.74 11.72
N THR A 130 15.78 20.73 12.80
CA THR A 130 16.10 20.11 14.08
C THR A 130 14.76 19.79 14.76
N SER A 131 14.52 18.50 15.04
CA SER A 131 13.46 17.95 15.90
C SER A 131 12.22 17.32 15.24
N GLN A 132 12.37 16.53 14.17
CA GLN A 132 11.46 15.40 13.85
C GLN A 132 12.26 14.22 13.26
N ALA A 133 13.19 13.69 14.07
CA ALA A 133 13.93 12.45 13.77
C ALA A 133 13.42 11.26 14.62
N GLU A 134 12.19 11.32 15.15
CA GLU A 134 11.71 10.38 16.18
C GLU A 134 10.47 9.54 15.75
N SER A 135 9.83 9.78 14.60
CA SER A 135 8.79 8.85 14.09
C SER A 135 9.23 7.98 12.93
N GLU A 136 10.48 8.12 12.47
CA GLU A 136 11.09 7.22 11.49
C GLU A 136 12.44 6.79 12.07
N SER A 137 12.40 5.75 12.90
CA SER A 137 13.61 5.11 13.40
C SER A 137 14.48 4.66 12.20
N PRO A 138 15.79 5.01 12.20
CA PRO A 138 16.68 4.77 11.07
C PRO A 138 16.88 3.26 10.82
N PRO A 139 17.21 2.85 9.58
CA PRO A 139 17.65 1.49 9.28
C PRO A 139 18.96 1.22 10.04
N ARG A 140 18.86 0.50 11.15
CA ARG A 140 20.01 0.12 11.98
C ARG A 140 20.52 -1.26 11.58
N GLU A 141 20.81 -1.46 10.29
CA GLU A 141 21.54 -2.64 9.78
C GLU A 141 22.99 -2.26 9.48
N ALA A 142 23.64 -1.69 10.50
CA ALA A 142 25.10 -1.70 10.64
C ALA A 142 25.58 -2.97 11.37
N GLU A 143 24.73 -4.00 11.55
CA GLU A 143 25.07 -5.29 12.19
C GLU A 143 25.67 -6.33 11.23
N ILE A 144 25.70 -6.09 9.90
CA ILE A 144 26.43 -6.98 8.97
C ILE A 144 27.91 -6.55 8.91
N LYS A 145 28.60 -6.56 10.06
CA LYS A 145 30.05 -6.34 10.10
C LYS A 145 30.74 -6.87 11.35
N GLU A 146 30.36 -8.04 11.88
CA GLU A 146 31.17 -8.65 12.96
C GLU A 146 31.32 -10.18 12.99
N ASP A 147 30.75 -10.96 12.05
CA ASP A 147 30.97 -12.42 11.98
C ASP A 147 31.44 -12.92 10.59
N VAL A 148 32.46 -12.26 10.03
CA VAL A 148 33.32 -12.90 9.03
C VAL A 148 34.67 -13.16 9.68
N PRO A 149 34.95 -14.38 10.17
CA PRO A 149 36.31 -14.77 10.51
C PRO A 149 37.14 -14.82 9.22
N LEU A 150 37.91 -13.76 9.01
CA LEU A 150 39.13 -13.77 8.20
C LEU A 150 40.13 -14.75 8.83
N SER A 151 40.36 -15.89 8.18
CA SER A 151 41.66 -16.58 8.19
C SER A 151 41.70 -17.74 7.17
N PRO A 152 42.88 -18.19 6.72
CA PRO A 152 43.50 -17.66 5.50
C PRO A 152 43.95 -18.79 4.55
N LYS A 153 44.46 -18.38 3.38
CA LYS A 153 45.53 -18.99 2.57
C LYS A 153 45.83 -20.50 2.73
N SER A 154 45.75 -21.23 1.60
CA SER A 154 46.77 -22.14 1.01
C SER A 154 46.04 -23.22 0.21
N GLU A 155 46.11 -23.22 -1.13
CA GLU A 155 47.09 -24.03 -1.89
C GLU A 155 46.86 -25.55 -1.74
N THR A 156 46.55 -26.19 -2.87
CA THR A 156 46.98 -27.55 -3.28
C THR A 156 47.01 -28.69 -2.25
N ALA A 157 46.17 -29.71 -2.49
CA ALA A 157 46.57 -31.11 -2.73
C ALA A 157 45.33 -32.03 -2.70
#